data_AF-A0AA47AFK0-F1
#
_entry.id   AF-A0AA47AFK0-F1
#
_cell.length_a   1.000
_cell.length_b   1.000
_cell.length_c   1.000
_cell.angle_alpha   90.00
_cell.angle_beta   90.00
_cell.angle_gamma   90.00
#
_symmetry.space_group_name_H-M   'P 1'
#
loop_
_entity.id
_entity.type
_entity.pdbx_description
1 polymer ?
#
loop_
_entity_poly.entity_id
_entity_poly.type
_entity_poly.pdbx_seq_one_letter_code
_entity_poly.pdbx_strand_id
1 'polypeptide(L)'
;MKTTRSFGEYPKYSLHDARVQKIEYEDDNLILTFEYIFSYENGVEQTHKAQVVFETCDIDDLEILIFNSTILDTFTGKRIELPQYQQEYGESEFEVITETYNWGRAVLQGWLCSEGNPVHCIMNIYFTGDMVYVVDEA
;
A
#
# COMPACT_ATOMS: atom_id res chain seq x y z
N MET A 1 0.64 -18.76 -3.66
CA MET A 1 1.07 -18.98 -2.27
C MET A 1 0.57 -17.87 -1.33
N LYS A 2 0.11 -18.19 -0.11
CA LYS A 2 -0.22 -17.21 0.94
C LYS A 2 0.85 -17.17 2.03
N THR A 3 1.20 -16.00 2.54
CA THR A 3 2.19 -15.83 3.62
C THR A 3 1.77 -14.67 4.53
N THR A 4 1.56 -14.96 5.82
CA THR A 4 1.31 -13.92 6.83
C THR A 4 2.61 -13.19 7.17
N ARG A 5 2.55 -11.86 7.27
CA ARG A 5 3.68 -11.05 7.70
C ARG A 5 3.94 -11.25 9.20
N SER A 6 5.19 -11.57 9.54
CA SER A 6 5.66 -11.59 10.94
C SER A 6 6.21 -10.21 11.32
N PHE A 7 5.78 -9.67 12.47
CA PHE A 7 6.28 -8.40 13.01
C PHE A 7 7.36 -8.69 14.06
N GLY A 8 8.63 -8.66 13.65
CA GLY A 8 9.78 -8.95 14.51
C GLY A 8 10.98 -9.56 13.78
N GLU A 9 10.74 -10.09 12.58
CA GLU A 9 11.77 -10.59 11.66
C GLU A 9 11.86 -9.69 10.42
N TYR A 10 12.91 -9.88 9.61
CA TYR A 10 12.95 -9.26 8.29
C TYR A 10 11.83 -9.85 7.43
N PRO A 11 10.90 -9.03 6.89
CA PRO A 11 9.79 -9.54 6.11
C PRO A 11 10.30 -10.20 4.83
N LYS A 12 9.67 -11.31 4.43
CA LYS A 12 10.02 -12.04 3.20
C LYS A 12 9.86 -11.17 1.94
N TYR A 13 8.84 -10.31 1.94
CA TYR A 13 8.51 -9.42 0.83
C TYR A 13 8.63 -7.95 1.24
N SER A 14 9.16 -7.15 0.32
CA SER A 14 9.29 -5.70 0.41
C SER A 14 8.24 -5.04 -0.47
N LEU A 15 7.60 -3.99 0.05
CA LEU A 15 6.72 -3.12 -0.71
C LEU A 15 7.41 -1.84 -1.17
N HIS A 16 8.66 -1.59 -0.76
CA HIS A 16 9.47 -0.49 -1.31
C HIS A 16 9.57 -0.60 -2.83
N ASP A 17 9.30 0.51 -3.52
CA ASP A 17 9.19 0.67 -4.97
C ASP A 17 8.08 -0.17 -5.63
N ALA A 18 7.24 -0.84 -4.85
CA ALA A 18 6.10 -1.59 -5.34
C ALA A 18 4.94 -0.65 -5.69
N ARG A 19 4.21 -0.98 -6.75
CA ARG A 19 3.13 -0.15 -7.28
C ARG A 19 1.78 -0.79 -7.06
N VAL A 20 0.95 -0.13 -6.26
CA VAL A 20 -0.46 -0.49 -6.10
C VAL A 20 -1.20 -0.05 -7.35
N GLN A 21 -1.87 -1.00 -7.98
CA GLN A 21 -2.68 -0.83 -9.19
C GLN A 21 -4.18 -0.75 -8.86
N LYS A 22 -4.59 -1.34 -7.73
CA LYS A 22 -5.99 -1.38 -7.32
C LYS A 22 -6.13 -1.52 -5.82
N ILE A 23 -7.12 -0.84 -5.25
CA ILE A 23 -7.46 -0.91 -3.82
C ILE A 23 -8.94 -1.24 -3.68
N GLU A 24 -9.22 -2.33 -2.99
CA GLU A 24 -10.57 -2.85 -2.79
C GLU A 24 -10.85 -3.08 -1.31
N TYR A 25 -12.12 -3.02 -0.92
CA TYR A 25 -12.56 -3.36 0.41
C TYR A 25 -13.72 -4.34 0.30
N GLU A 26 -13.49 -5.58 0.73
CA GLU A 26 -14.43 -6.70 0.61
C GLU A 26 -14.34 -7.60 1.85
N ASP A 27 -15.49 -7.99 2.39
CA ASP A 27 -15.60 -8.88 3.56
C ASP A 27 -14.71 -8.45 4.75
N ASP A 28 -14.76 -7.16 5.09
CA ASP A 28 -13.95 -6.51 6.14
C ASP A 28 -12.43 -6.51 5.89
N ASN A 29 -11.97 -6.79 4.67
CA ASN A 29 -10.55 -6.79 4.31
C ASN A 29 -10.23 -5.66 3.34
N LEU A 30 -9.11 -4.97 3.58
CA LEU A 30 -8.54 -4.03 2.61
C LEU A 30 -7.53 -4.79 1.74
N ILE A 31 -7.76 -4.81 0.43
CA ILE A 31 -6.98 -5.58 -0.54
C ILE A 31 -6.25 -4.61 -1.47
N LEU A 32 -4.93 -4.63 -1.43
CA LEU A 32 -4.07 -3.86 -2.33
C LEU A 32 -3.50 -4.82 -3.36
N THR A 33 -3.84 -4.61 -4.63
CA THR A 33 -3.28 -5.37 -5.74
C THR A 33 -2.07 -4.63 -6.28
N PHE A 34 -0.92 -5.31 -6.30
CA PHE A 34 0.34 -4.75 -6.77
C PHE A 34 0.67 -5.27 -8.18
N GLU A 35 1.31 -4.43 -9.00
CA GLU A 35 1.89 -4.89 -10.27
C GLU A 35 2.99 -5.92 -10.01
N TYR A 36 3.87 -5.61 -9.05
CA TYR A 36 4.84 -6.51 -8.48
C TYR A 36 5.23 -6.07 -7.06
N ILE A 37 5.63 -7.03 -6.23
CA ILE A 37 6.34 -6.83 -4.97
C ILE A 37 7.70 -7.53 -5.04
N PHE A 38 8.60 -7.22 -4.12
CA PHE A 38 9.98 -7.68 -4.19
C PHE A 38 10.32 -8.70 -3.11
N SER A 39 11.22 -9.63 -3.42
CA SER A 39 11.91 -10.45 -2.41
C SER A 39 13.39 -10.58 -2.77
N TYR A 40 14.23 -10.92 -1.79
CA TYR A 40 15.66 -11.08 -2.00
C TYR A 40 16.11 -12.48 -1.58
N GLU A 41 16.55 -13.28 -2.54
CA GLU A 41 17.06 -14.63 -2.31
C GLU A 41 18.56 -14.67 -2.62
N ASN A 42 19.39 -14.94 -1.61
CA ASN A 42 20.85 -14.94 -1.74
C ASN A 42 21.41 -13.64 -2.36
N GLY A 43 20.77 -12.50 -2.10
CA GLY A 43 21.17 -11.19 -2.64
C GLY A 43 20.68 -10.91 -4.06
N VAL A 44 19.88 -11.79 -4.65
CA VAL A 44 19.24 -11.58 -5.96
C VAL A 44 17.80 -11.13 -5.76
N GLU A 45 17.45 -10.00 -6.37
CA GLU A 45 16.08 -9.49 -6.39
C GLU A 45 15.17 -10.37 -7.25
N GLN A 46 13.97 -10.63 -6.76
CA GLN A 46 12.88 -11.29 -7.46
C GLN A 46 11.64 -10.40 -7.40
N THR A 47 10.85 -10.41 -8.47
CA THR A 47 9.58 -9.69 -8.57
C THR A 47 8.42 -10.67 -8.62
N HIS A 48 7.32 -10.34 -7.95
CA HIS A 48 6.16 -11.21 -7.80
C HIS A 48 4.88 -10.43 -7.98
N LYS A 49 3.98 -10.90 -8.84
CA LYS A 49 2.60 -10.41 -8.83
C LYS A 49 1.94 -10.83 -7.53
N ALA A 50 1.31 -9.89 -6.85
CA ALA A 50 0.75 -10.17 -5.55
C ALA A 50 -0.38 -9.23 -5.16
N GLN A 51 -1.23 -9.72 -4.26
CA GLN A 51 -2.10 -8.90 -3.44
C GLN A 51 -1.55 -8.88 -2.01
N VAL A 52 -1.75 -7.76 -1.33
CA VAL A 52 -1.58 -7.64 0.12
C VAL A 52 -2.95 -7.42 0.72
N VAL A 53 -3.32 -8.30 1.64
CA VAL A 53 -4.62 -8.26 2.32
C VAL A 53 -4.39 -7.85 3.76
N PHE A 54 -5.03 -6.77 4.18
CA PHE A 54 -5.12 -6.37 5.59
C PHE A 54 -6.47 -6.84 6.12
N GLU A 55 -6.45 -7.87 6.96
CA GLU A 55 -7.67 -8.51 7.47
C GLU A 55 -8.28 -7.73 8.64
N THR A 56 -9.61 -7.75 8.73
CA THR A 56 -10.37 -7.01 9.77
C THR A 56 -9.92 -5.55 9.82
N CYS A 57 -9.90 -4.92 8.65
CA CYS A 57 -9.53 -3.52 8.46
C CYS A 57 -10.69 -2.64 8.90
N ASP A 58 -10.40 -1.69 9.78
CA ASP A 58 -11.37 -0.65 10.12
C ASP A 58 -11.30 0.44 9.04
N ILE A 59 -12.31 0.45 8.17
CA ILE A 59 -12.33 1.37 7.03
C ILE A 59 -12.64 2.81 7.45
N ASP A 60 -13.30 3.01 8.59
CA ASP A 60 -13.59 4.34 9.13
C ASP A 60 -12.30 5.01 9.65
N ASP A 61 -11.32 4.21 10.08
CA ASP A 61 -9.99 4.63 10.51
C ASP A 61 -8.94 4.64 9.37
N LEU A 62 -9.31 4.28 8.14
CA LEU A 62 -8.43 4.42 6.97
C LEU A 62 -8.28 5.89 6.59
N GLU A 63 -7.08 6.42 6.74
CA GLU A 63 -6.76 7.80 6.37
C GLU A 63 -5.91 7.83 5.10
N ILE A 64 -6.41 8.52 4.07
CA ILE A 64 -5.68 8.75 2.82
C ILE A 64 -5.43 10.25 2.68
N LEU A 65 -4.16 10.66 2.77
CA LEU A 65 -3.73 12.04 2.61
C LEU A 65 -3.09 12.20 1.24
N ILE A 66 -3.68 13.07 0.40
CA ILE A 66 -3.16 13.38 -0.93
C ILE A 66 -2.71 14.83 -0.95
N PHE A 67 -1.47 15.02 -1.35
CA PHE A 67 -0.83 16.33 -1.42
C PHE A 67 -1.05 16.95 -2.81
N ASN A 68 -0.93 18.27 -2.89
CA ASN A 68 -1.05 18.99 -4.16
C ASN A 68 0.21 18.89 -5.04
N SER A 69 1.33 18.44 -4.45
CA SER A 69 2.63 18.28 -5.10
C SER A 69 3.49 17.28 -4.32
N THR A 70 4.71 17.04 -4.79
CA THR A 70 5.76 16.46 -3.95
C THR A 70 6.15 17.44 -2.82
N ILE A 71 6.72 16.90 -1.73
CA ILE A 71 7.01 17.61 -0.49
C ILE A 71 8.47 18.03 -0.59
N LEU A 72 8.69 19.33 -0.79
CA LEU A 72 10.02 19.95 -0.81
C LEU A 72 10.12 21.02 0.27
N ASP A 73 9.13 21.94 0.31
CA ASP A 73 9.04 23.03 1.27
C ASP A 73 7.65 23.06 1.95
N THR A 74 6.82 24.06 1.65
CA THR A 74 5.42 24.16 2.10
C THR A 74 4.57 23.11 1.41
N PHE A 75 3.78 22.39 2.21
CA PHE A 75 2.85 21.39 1.70
C PHE A 75 1.40 21.79 1.94
N THR A 76 0.52 21.39 1.02
CA THR A 76 -0.93 21.48 1.13
C THR A 76 -1.54 20.23 0.50
N GLY A 77 -2.76 19.87 0.89
CA GLY A 77 -3.41 18.66 0.40
C GLY A 77 -4.81 18.49 0.97
N LYS A 78 -5.36 17.30 0.77
CA LYS A 78 -6.67 16.87 1.25
C LYS A 78 -6.58 15.52 1.93
N ARG A 79 -7.42 15.33 2.97
CA ARG A 79 -7.77 14.01 3.50
C ARG A 79 -8.97 13.51 2.73
N ILE A 80 -8.93 12.27 2.26
CA ILE A 80 -10.05 11.61 1.60
C ILE A 80 -10.26 10.21 2.18
N GLU A 81 -11.45 9.66 1.91
CA GLU A 81 -11.84 8.31 2.28
C GLU A 81 -11.73 7.37 1.05
N LEU A 82 -11.77 6.06 1.28
CA LEU A 82 -11.59 5.07 0.21
C LEU A 82 -12.55 5.24 -0.98
N PRO A 83 -13.86 5.51 -0.80
CA PRO A 83 -14.76 5.69 -1.95
C PRO A 83 -14.33 6.84 -2.85
N GLN A 84 -13.87 7.95 -2.26
CA GLN A 84 -13.36 9.09 -3.02
C GLN A 84 -12.02 8.76 -3.70
N TYR A 85 -11.15 8.00 -3.03
CA TYR A 85 -9.91 7.51 -3.64
C TYR A 85 -10.20 6.65 -4.88
N GLN A 86 -11.10 5.67 -4.76
CA GLN A 86 -11.49 4.78 -5.85
C GLN A 86 -12.13 5.55 -7.02
N GLN A 87 -12.92 6.60 -6.72
CA GLN A 87 -13.55 7.42 -7.75
C GLN A 87 -12.55 8.34 -8.49
N GLU A 88 -11.65 9.01 -7.77
CA GLU A 88 -10.78 10.04 -8.34
C GLU A 88 -9.42 9.51 -8.80
N TYR A 89 -8.96 8.41 -8.22
CA TYR A 89 -7.61 7.87 -8.39
C TYR A 89 -7.60 6.35 -8.65
N GLY A 90 -8.74 5.76 -9.01
CA GLY A 90 -8.85 4.32 -9.27
C GLY A 90 -7.99 3.81 -10.44
N GLU A 91 -7.60 4.70 -11.36
CA GLU A 91 -6.71 4.42 -12.50
C GLU A 91 -5.28 4.93 -12.26
N SER A 92 -4.99 5.48 -11.08
CA SER A 92 -3.67 6.02 -10.72
C SER A 92 -2.79 4.92 -10.12
N GLU A 93 -1.48 5.00 -10.34
CA GLU A 93 -0.52 4.13 -9.67
C GLU A 93 -0.10 4.75 -8.34
N PHE A 94 -0.13 3.99 -7.24
CA PHE A 94 0.47 4.40 -5.98
C PHE A 94 1.75 3.62 -5.72
N GLU A 95 2.90 4.26 -5.97
CA GLU A 95 4.23 3.72 -5.71
C GLU A 95 4.62 3.94 -4.26
N VAL A 96 4.93 2.86 -3.54
CA VAL A 96 5.29 2.89 -2.13
C VAL A 96 6.79 3.14 -1.97
N ILE A 97 7.16 4.24 -1.33
CA ILE A 97 8.57 4.61 -1.05
C ILE A 97 8.94 4.32 0.40
N THR A 98 7.98 4.40 1.32
CA THR A 98 8.21 4.10 2.73
C THR A 98 7.05 3.28 3.27
N GLU A 99 7.38 2.14 3.84
CA GLU A 99 6.44 1.28 4.54
C GLU A 99 6.81 1.23 6.03
N THR A 100 5.86 1.56 6.89
CA THR A 100 6.04 1.52 8.35
C THR A 100 4.95 0.66 8.96
N TYR A 101 5.32 -0.18 9.91
CA TYR A 101 4.40 -1.12 10.55
C TYR A 101 4.54 -1.08 12.06
N ASN A 102 3.41 -1.05 12.76
CA ASN A 102 3.36 -1.13 14.21
C ASN A 102 1.98 -1.60 14.68
N TRP A 103 1.91 -2.53 15.64
CA TRP A 103 0.70 -3.01 16.36
C TRP A 103 -0.66 -2.64 15.74
N GLY A 104 -1.02 -3.30 14.64
CA GLY A 104 -2.31 -3.11 13.96
C GLY A 104 -2.39 -1.90 13.03
N ARG A 105 -1.24 -1.35 12.64
CA ARG A 105 -1.14 -0.19 11.76
C ARG A 105 -0.07 -0.39 10.69
N ALA A 106 -0.44 -0.09 9.45
CA ALA A 106 0.48 0.03 8.34
C ALA A 106 0.39 1.46 7.76
N VAL A 107 1.52 2.11 7.58
CA VAL A 107 1.60 3.41 6.91
C VAL A 107 2.43 3.23 5.65
N LEU A 108 1.78 3.43 4.51
CA LEU A 108 2.40 3.42 3.20
C LEU A 108 2.51 4.86 2.71
N GLN A 109 3.72 5.30 2.40
CA GLN A 109 3.98 6.65 1.92
C GLN A 109 4.71 6.56 0.58
N GLY A 110 4.35 7.44 -0.33
CA GLY A 110 5.00 7.44 -1.63
C GLY A 110 4.32 8.35 -2.61
N TRP A 111 4.35 7.95 -3.88
CA TRP A 111 4.00 8.79 -5.01
C TRP A 111 2.72 8.29 -5.63
N LEU A 112 1.73 9.18 -5.74
CA LEU A 112 0.51 8.93 -6.48
C LEU A 112 0.69 9.50 -7.89
N CYS A 113 0.83 8.60 -8.84
CA CYS A 113 1.10 8.89 -10.24
C CYS A 113 -0.22 8.84 -11.01
N SER A 114 -0.66 9.99 -11.51
CA SER A 114 -1.83 10.14 -12.39
C SER A 114 -1.37 10.78 -13.71
N GLU A 115 -2.31 11.23 -14.55
CA GLU A 115 -1.97 12.07 -15.71
C GLU A 115 -1.28 13.38 -15.27
N GLY A 116 0.06 13.43 -15.34
CA GLY A 116 0.85 14.61 -15.00
C GLY A 116 2.01 14.32 -14.04
N ASN A 117 2.33 15.30 -13.20
CA ASN A 117 3.39 15.16 -12.21
C ASN A 117 2.89 14.35 -11.01
N PRO A 118 3.73 13.46 -10.44
CA PRO A 118 3.37 12.73 -9.24
C PRO A 118 3.18 13.68 -8.05
N VAL A 119 2.28 13.30 -7.15
CA VAL A 119 2.08 13.97 -5.86
C VAL A 119 2.38 13.03 -4.71
N HIS A 120 2.65 13.56 -3.52
CA HIS A 120 2.77 12.66 -2.36
C HIS A 120 1.41 12.12 -1.93
N CYS A 121 1.43 10.86 -1.52
CA CYS A 121 0.31 10.18 -0.88
C CYS A 121 0.80 9.48 0.39
N ILE A 122 -0.02 9.55 1.44
CA ILE A 122 0.15 8.79 2.68
C ILE A 122 -1.14 8.02 2.90
N MET A 123 -1.04 6.71 2.97
CA MET A 123 -2.13 5.81 3.30
C MET A 123 -1.88 5.18 4.66
N ASN A 124 -2.85 5.36 5.54
CA ASN A 124 -2.76 4.99 6.94
C ASN A 124 -3.83 3.95 7.27
N ILE A 125 -3.41 2.70 7.40
CA ILE A 125 -4.28 1.54 7.45
C ILE A 125 -4.29 1.04 8.89
N TYR A 126 -5.48 0.93 9.48
CA TYR A 126 -5.70 0.27 10.76
C TYR A 126 -6.38 -1.08 10.54
N PHE A 127 -5.80 -2.14 11.10
CA PHE A 127 -6.28 -3.49 10.94
C PHE A 127 -6.04 -4.30 12.22
N THR A 128 -6.94 -5.21 12.53
CA THR A 128 -6.86 -6.04 13.75
C THR A 128 -6.60 -7.52 13.47
N GLY A 129 -6.72 -7.95 12.22
CA GLY A 129 -6.35 -9.28 11.74
C GLY A 129 -4.90 -9.35 11.23
N ASP A 130 -4.64 -10.29 10.33
CA ASP A 130 -3.33 -10.47 9.72
C ASP A 130 -3.08 -9.52 8.54
N MET A 131 -1.81 -9.24 8.27
CA MET A 131 -1.36 -8.73 6.97
C MET A 131 -0.82 -9.90 6.15
N VAL A 132 -1.49 -10.24 5.05
CA VAL A 132 -1.22 -11.45 4.27
C VAL A 132 -0.77 -11.10 2.86
N TYR A 133 0.38 -11.63 2.47
CA TYR A 133 0.83 -11.64 1.07
C TYR A 133 0.15 -12.81 0.34
N VAL A 134 -0.56 -12.52 -0.74
CA VAL A 134 -1.12 -13.51 -1.67
C VAL A 134 -0.36 -13.38 -2.98
N VAL A 135 0.63 -14.25 -3.17
CA VAL A 135 1.56 -14.20 -4.29
C VAL A 135 1.13 -15.22 -5.35
N ASP A 136 1.07 -14.79 -6.61
CA ASP A 136 0.83 -15.67 -7.74
C ASP A 136 1.98 -16.68 -7.86
N GLU A 137 1.64 -17.95 -8.04
CA GLU A 137 2.65 -18.98 -8.34
C GLU A 137 2.97 -18.90 -9.84
N ALA A 138 4.26 -18.73 -10.15
CA ALA A 138 4.79 -18.81 -11.50
C ALA A 138 4.86 -20.27 -11.99
#